data_AF-A0A9P5TMV5-F1
#
_entry.id   AF-A0A9P5TMV5-F1
#
_cell.length_a   1.000
_cell.length_b   1.000
_cell.length_c   1.000
_cell.angle_alpha   90.00
_cell.angle_beta   90.00
_cell.angle_gamma   90.00
#
_symmetry.space_group_name_H-M   'P 1'
#
loop_
_entity.id
_entity.type
_entity.pdbx_description
1 polymer ?
#
loop_
_entity_poly.entity_id
_entity_poly.type
_entity_poly.pdbx_seq_one_letter_code
_entity_poly.pdbx_strand_id
1 'polypeptide(L)'
;MLVKPGRYLDPSGRCTVEYIQHWERKPEACSLSALFEALQERFSHEPPVYSKPRPVSPPPLPVRPALQPAQPPPLPPHPPVSGLIGQTNPPANYPLRLSPPTVPPPPILAIPIPIVPPPPHPFPVPPSAPFTPHPSRPDPPRAPIPDLLDQDSVPSDILGPSPSFPAPPPRPPNPELVRLQAHVHQKLTSELNSLSQALALDAERLRAQQADLLAGEPAIKDEMARLEAVRDVCVQQAEANIAELRRKGDPEVDELVCATSIVHNQLINLIADDNAIEDTIYHLHRALNAGRIDLERFLRATRVLAEEQFMKRALIEKIQNSVSTMPSSSIAPDWA
;
A
#
# COMPACT_ATOMS: atom_id res chain seq x y z
N MET A 1 -21.67 2.43 -1.87
CA MET A 1 -21.33 1.26 -1.02
C MET A 1 -20.93 1.75 0.38
N LEU A 2 -21.04 0.91 1.42
CA LEU A 2 -20.60 1.23 2.78
C LEU A 2 -19.72 0.13 3.34
N VAL A 3 -18.63 0.53 4.01
CA VAL A 3 -17.75 -0.36 4.77
C VAL A 3 -18.53 -0.93 5.95
N LYS A 4 -18.49 -2.24 6.13
CA LYS A 4 -18.99 -2.92 7.33
C LYS A 4 -17.83 -2.99 8.33
N PRO A 5 -17.80 -2.16 9.40
CA PRO A 5 -16.76 -2.28 10.40
C PRO A 5 -16.82 -3.66 11.05
N GLY A 6 -15.68 -4.34 11.07
CA GLY A 6 -15.54 -5.72 11.53
C GLY A 6 -14.28 -5.87 12.37
N ARG A 7 -14.03 -7.08 12.89
CA ARG A 7 -12.90 -7.32 13.83
C ARG A 7 -11.52 -7.01 13.24
N TYR A 8 -11.42 -6.95 11.91
CA TYR A 8 -10.18 -6.75 11.15
C TYR A 8 -10.32 -5.64 10.08
N LEU A 9 -11.37 -4.82 10.16
CA LEU A 9 -11.68 -3.78 9.18
C LEU A 9 -12.26 -2.55 9.89
N ASP A 10 -11.51 -1.46 9.89
CA ASP A 10 -11.93 -0.21 10.51
C ASP A 10 -13.00 0.53 9.67
N PRO A 11 -13.81 1.42 10.28
CA PRO A 11 -14.73 2.29 9.54
C PRO A 11 -14.07 3.16 8.46
N SER A 12 -12.75 3.37 8.55
CA SER A 12 -11.92 4.07 7.57
C SER A 12 -11.51 3.20 6.37
N GLY A 13 -11.91 1.93 6.33
CA GLY A 13 -11.51 0.96 5.30
C GLY A 13 -10.09 0.39 5.47
N ARG A 14 -9.42 0.62 6.61
CA ARG A 14 -8.11 0.01 6.89
C ARG A 14 -8.30 -1.45 7.34
N CYS A 15 -7.50 -2.34 6.76
CA CYS A 15 -7.49 -3.77 7.08
C CYS A 15 -6.41 -4.07 8.13
N THR A 16 -6.80 -4.70 9.25
CA THR A 16 -5.90 -5.08 10.35
C THR A 16 -5.79 -6.61 10.46
N VAL A 17 -5.61 -7.27 9.31
CA VAL A 17 -5.35 -8.72 9.23
C VAL A 17 -3.95 -9.02 9.80
N GLU A 18 -3.79 -10.15 10.50
CA GLU A 18 -2.53 -10.52 11.16
C GLU A 18 -1.35 -10.55 10.18
N TYR A 19 -1.57 -10.96 8.93
CA TYR A 19 -0.53 -10.94 7.88
C TYR A 19 0.04 -9.53 7.62
N ILE A 20 -0.79 -8.49 7.68
CA ILE A 20 -0.34 -7.08 7.52
C ILE A 20 0.54 -6.67 8.71
N GLN A 21 0.20 -7.08 9.93
CA GLN A 21 1.03 -6.80 11.12
C GLN A 21 2.39 -7.53 11.09
N HIS A 22 2.47 -8.67 10.41
CA HIS A 22 3.74 -9.36 10.16
C HIS A 22 4.53 -8.67 9.05
N TRP A 23 3.86 -8.17 8.00
CA TRP A 23 4.48 -7.37 6.93
C TRP A 23 5.16 -6.11 7.48
N GLU A 24 4.49 -5.36 8.35
CA GLU A 24 5.05 -4.16 9.00
C GLU A 24 6.30 -4.46 9.86
N ARG A 25 6.47 -5.71 10.30
CA ARG A 25 7.60 -6.14 11.15
C ARG A 25 8.77 -6.76 10.37
N LYS A 26 8.50 -7.45 9.25
CA LYS A 26 9.48 -8.19 8.44
C LYS A 26 9.06 -8.24 6.96
N PRO A 27 9.12 -7.10 6.23
CA PRO A 27 8.68 -7.04 4.83
C PRO A 27 9.48 -8.00 3.93
N GLU A 28 10.75 -8.30 4.26
CA GLU A 28 11.61 -9.23 3.54
C GLU A 28 11.16 -10.71 3.57
N ALA A 29 10.23 -11.06 4.46
CA ALA A 29 9.67 -12.41 4.59
C ALA A 29 8.21 -12.53 4.14
N CYS A 30 7.63 -11.47 3.56
CA CYS A 30 6.23 -11.43 3.13
C CYS A 30 6.09 -11.33 1.61
N SER A 31 4.98 -11.87 1.08
CA SER A 31 4.70 -11.89 -0.36
C SER A 31 3.27 -11.41 -0.65
N LEU A 32 3.13 -10.66 -1.74
CA LEU A 32 1.84 -10.07 -2.13
C LEU A 32 0.76 -11.14 -2.38
N SER A 33 1.16 -12.31 -2.90
CA SER A 33 0.29 -13.47 -3.09
C SER A 33 -0.29 -13.99 -1.76
N ALA A 34 0.54 -14.21 -0.75
CA ALA A 34 0.08 -14.66 0.57
C ALA A 34 -0.75 -13.59 1.31
N LEU A 35 -0.52 -12.30 1.04
CA LEU A 35 -1.41 -11.23 1.49
C LEU A 35 -2.80 -11.35 0.85
N PHE A 36 -2.88 -11.60 -0.46
CA PHE A 36 -4.16 -11.79 -1.15
C PHE A 36 -4.90 -13.05 -0.67
N GLU A 37 -4.21 -14.17 -0.47
CA GLU A 37 -4.80 -15.39 0.13
C GLU A 37 -5.38 -15.11 1.52
N ALA A 38 -4.62 -14.43 2.39
CA ALA A 38 -5.07 -14.07 3.74
C ALA A 38 -6.25 -13.06 3.74
N LEU A 39 -6.33 -12.16 2.75
CA LEU A 39 -7.48 -11.27 2.58
C LEU A 39 -8.69 -12.00 2.01
N GLN A 40 -8.49 -12.91 1.05
CA GLN A 40 -9.54 -13.69 0.42
C GLN A 40 -10.23 -14.63 1.42
N GLU A 41 -9.46 -15.37 2.22
CA GLU A 41 -10.00 -16.23 3.29
C GLU A 41 -10.90 -15.40 4.22
N ARG A 42 -10.43 -14.23 4.65
CA ARG A 42 -11.10 -13.43 5.68
C ARG A 42 -12.32 -12.67 5.16
N PHE A 43 -12.28 -12.17 3.93
CA PHE A 43 -13.44 -11.53 3.30
C PHE A 43 -14.46 -12.53 2.75
N SER A 44 -14.10 -13.82 2.58
CA SER A 44 -15.08 -14.87 2.31
C SER A 44 -16.00 -15.14 3.51
N HIS A 45 -15.47 -15.00 4.73
CA HIS A 45 -16.24 -15.17 5.98
C HIS A 45 -16.99 -13.90 6.41
N GLU A 46 -16.36 -12.73 6.27
CA GLU A 46 -17.00 -11.44 6.59
C GLU A 46 -16.84 -10.46 5.42
N PRO A 47 -17.85 -10.32 4.54
CA PRO A 47 -17.76 -9.42 3.40
C PRO A 47 -17.62 -7.96 3.87
N PRO A 48 -16.59 -7.23 3.41
CA PRO A 48 -16.20 -5.93 3.97
C PRO A 48 -17.13 -4.78 3.58
N VAL A 49 -18.03 -5.00 2.61
CA VAL A 49 -18.85 -3.97 1.98
C VAL A 49 -20.28 -4.45 1.81
N TYR A 50 -21.25 -3.56 2.06
CA TYR A 50 -22.65 -3.77 1.71
C TYR A 50 -23.24 -2.56 0.96
N SER A 51 -24.26 -2.82 0.15
CA SER A 51 -25.12 -1.82 -0.45
C SER A 51 -26.23 -1.43 0.54
N LYS A 52 -26.41 -0.14 0.80
CA LYS A 52 -27.64 0.34 1.44
C LYS A 52 -28.78 0.17 0.43
N PRO A 53 -29.89 -0.52 0.76
CA PRO A 53 -31.07 -0.49 -0.09
C PRO A 53 -31.54 0.96 -0.23
N ARG A 54 -31.81 1.39 -1.48
CA ARG A 54 -32.39 2.70 -1.76
C ARG A 54 -33.75 2.79 -1.03
N PRO A 55 -34.02 3.84 -0.24
CA PRO A 55 -35.33 3.99 0.40
C PRO A 55 -36.39 4.15 -0.69
N VAL A 56 -37.17 3.11 -0.93
CA VAL A 56 -38.28 3.12 -1.88
C VAL A 56 -39.36 4.01 -1.28
N SER A 57 -39.64 5.13 -1.95
CA SER A 57 -40.76 6.00 -1.54
C SER A 57 -42.06 5.19 -1.67
N PRO A 58 -42.93 5.15 -0.65
CA PRO A 58 -44.19 4.43 -0.77
C PRO A 58 -45.02 5.07 -1.89
N PRO A 59 -45.68 4.28 -2.76
CA PRO A 59 -46.50 4.82 -3.84
C PRO A 59 -47.66 5.65 -3.26
N PRO A 60 -48.07 6.75 -3.92
CA PRO A 60 -49.14 7.59 -3.43
C PRO A 60 -50.46 6.79 -3.38
N LEU A 61 -51.09 6.77 -2.19
CA LEU A 61 -52.39 6.12 -2.00
C LEU A 61 -53.48 6.87 -2.80
N PRO A 62 -54.44 6.16 -3.42
CA PRO A 62 -55.52 6.79 -4.14
C PRO A 62 -56.44 7.57 -3.19
N VAL A 63 -56.65 8.85 -3.49
CA VAL A 63 -57.55 9.73 -2.74
C VAL A 63 -59.00 9.24 -2.87
N ARG A 64 -59.63 8.84 -1.77
CA ARG A 64 -61.06 8.54 -1.72
C ARG A 64 -61.88 9.85 -1.67
N PRO A 65 -63.03 9.94 -2.37
CA PRO A 65 -63.95 11.07 -2.21
C PRO A 65 -64.51 11.12 -0.78
N ALA A 66 -64.61 12.32 -0.22
CA ALA A 66 -65.18 12.53 1.10
C ALA A 66 -66.71 12.39 1.08
N LEU A 67 -67.25 11.51 1.92
CA LEU A 67 -68.67 11.51 2.29
C LEU A 67 -68.86 12.31 3.59
N GLN A 68 -69.94 13.07 3.64
CA GLN A 68 -70.25 14.04 4.70
C GLN A 68 -70.57 13.34 6.04
N PRO A 69 -70.21 13.93 7.19
CA PRO A 69 -70.57 13.39 8.50
C PRO A 69 -72.03 13.71 8.85
N ALA A 70 -72.82 12.68 9.19
CA ALA A 70 -74.16 12.84 9.75
C ALA A 70 -74.10 13.14 11.27
N GLN A 71 -75.00 13.99 11.76
CA GLN A 71 -75.12 14.31 13.20
C GLN A 71 -75.82 13.19 14.01
N PRO A 72 -75.43 12.95 15.28
CA PRO A 72 -76.21 12.17 16.23
C PRO A 72 -77.27 13.03 16.97
N PRO A 73 -78.38 12.43 17.45
CA PRO A 73 -79.46 13.14 18.17
C PRO A 73 -79.18 13.34 19.68
N PRO A 74 -79.88 14.27 20.36
CA PRO A 74 -79.62 14.66 21.76
C PRO A 74 -80.32 13.76 22.81
N LEU A 75 -79.77 13.75 24.03
CA LEU A 75 -80.31 13.06 25.22
C LEU A 75 -80.88 14.05 26.26
N PRO A 76 -81.85 13.64 27.11
CA PRO A 76 -82.55 14.51 28.08
C PRO A 76 -81.83 14.69 29.43
N PRO A 77 -82.23 15.68 30.27
CA PRO A 77 -81.48 16.10 31.47
C PRO A 77 -81.98 15.49 32.79
N HIS A 78 -81.12 15.45 33.81
CA HIS A 78 -81.47 15.10 35.20
C HIS A 78 -80.89 16.06 36.27
N PRO A 79 -81.54 16.20 37.45
CA PRO A 79 -81.24 17.20 38.48
C PRO A 79 -80.27 16.71 39.60
N PRO A 80 -79.89 17.55 40.59
CA PRO A 80 -78.70 17.32 41.43
C PRO A 80 -78.94 16.94 42.92
N VAL A 81 -77.81 16.59 43.61
CA VAL A 81 -77.48 16.73 45.06
C VAL A 81 -77.44 15.47 45.99
N SER A 82 -76.27 15.32 46.64
CA SER A 82 -75.92 14.67 47.95
C SER A 82 -76.02 13.14 48.20
N GLY A 83 -75.01 12.60 48.91
CA GLY A 83 -75.22 11.52 49.90
C GLY A 83 -74.20 10.35 50.01
N LEU A 84 -73.07 10.57 50.70
CA LEU A 84 -72.33 9.67 51.62
C LEU A 84 -72.44 8.10 51.60
N ILE A 85 -71.27 7.45 51.77
CA ILE A 85 -70.91 6.09 52.27
C ILE A 85 -71.35 4.79 51.53
N GLY A 86 -70.39 3.88 51.30
CA GLY A 86 -70.62 2.46 50.99
C GLY A 86 -69.43 1.75 50.31
N GLN A 87 -69.03 0.55 50.75
CA GLN A 87 -67.86 -0.20 50.25
C GLN A 87 -68.20 -1.22 49.13
N THR A 88 -67.12 -1.68 48.44
CA THR A 88 -66.84 -3.00 47.79
C THR A 88 -66.84 -3.14 46.25
N ASN A 89 -65.61 -3.09 45.68
CA ASN A 89 -64.96 -3.86 44.56
C ASN A 89 -65.72 -4.92 43.72
N PRO A 90 -65.15 -5.40 42.57
CA PRO A 90 -64.23 -4.82 41.55
C PRO A 90 -64.73 -5.23 40.12
N PRO A 91 -63.90 -5.43 39.06
CA PRO A 91 -62.65 -4.79 38.61
C PRO A 91 -62.99 -3.82 37.43
N ALA A 92 -62.13 -3.39 36.49
CA ALA A 92 -60.70 -3.61 36.19
C ALA A 92 -60.04 -2.28 35.75
N ASN A 93 -58.80 -2.29 35.24
CA ASN A 93 -58.01 -1.07 35.08
C ASN A 93 -57.13 -1.01 33.81
N TYR A 94 -57.04 0.18 33.20
CA TYR A 94 -56.04 0.60 32.20
C TYR A 94 -55.57 2.02 32.57
N PRO A 95 -54.56 2.61 31.89
CA PRO A 95 -53.17 2.17 31.74
C PRO A 95 -52.21 3.27 32.28
N LEU A 96 -50.88 3.09 32.22
CA LEU A 96 -49.88 4.08 31.73
C LEU A 96 -48.41 3.73 32.06
N ARG A 97 -47.61 3.63 31.00
CA ARG A 97 -46.31 4.32 30.79
C ARG A 97 -45.40 4.57 32.01
N LEU A 98 -44.24 3.91 32.04
CA LEU A 98 -42.99 4.42 32.63
C LEU A 98 -41.74 3.78 31.97
N SER A 99 -40.59 4.42 32.16
CA SER A 99 -39.30 4.24 31.47
C SER A 99 -38.50 2.99 31.87
N PRO A 100 -37.52 2.53 31.05
CA PRO A 100 -36.71 1.36 31.35
C PRO A 100 -35.67 1.61 32.47
N PRO A 101 -35.32 0.57 33.27
CA PRO A 101 -34.35 0.67 34.36
C PRO A 101 -32.88 0.49 33.91
N THR A 102 -31.97 1.05 34.69
CA THR A 102 -30.51 0.92 34.56
C THR A 102 -29.99 -0.30 35.33
N VAL A 103 -28.99 -1.00 34.80
CA VAL A 103 -28.21 -2.08 35.47
C VAL A 103 -26.74 -2.04 34.97
N PRO A 104 -25.74 -2.71 35.60
CA PRO A 104 -24.61 -2.01 36.22
C PRO A 104 -23.23 -2.29 35.56
N PRO A 105 -22.16 -1.55 35.94
CA PRO A 105 -20.82 -1.81 35.43
C PRO A 105 -20.12 -3.01 36.16
N PRO A 106 -19.28 -3.78 35.44
CA PRO A 106 -18.43 -4.83 36.03
C PRO A 106 -17.17 -4.26 36.75
N PRO A 107 -16.47 -5.06 37.58
CA PRO A 107 -15.53 -4.54 38.58
C PRO A 107 -14.12 -4.24 38.04
N ILE A 108 -13.47 -3.26 38.67
CA ILE A 108 -12.04 -2.96 38.47
C ILE A 108 -11.20 -4.00 39.23
N LEU A 109 -10.41 -4.79 38.51
CA LEU A 109 -9.32 -5.57 39.09
C LEU A 109 -8.06 -4.71 39.16
N ALA A 110 -7.62 -4.39 40.38
CA ALA A 110 -6.34 -3.75 40.62
C ALA A 110 -5.20 -4.76 40.41
N ILE A 111 -4.21 -4.41 39.58
CA ILE A 111 -2.98 -5.18 39.38
C ILE A 111 -1.82 -4.40 40.01
N PRO A 112 -0.87 -5.03 40.73
CA PRO A 112 0.19 -4.32 41.45
C PRO A 112 1.23 -3.72 40.49
N ILE A 113 1.71 -2.52 40.81
CA ILE A 113 2.82 -1.86 40.09
C ILE A 113 4.15 -2.47 40.57
N PRO A 114 4.98 -3.06 39.70
CA PRO A 114 6.38 -3.33 40.00
C PRO A 114 7.19 -2.04 39.82
N ILE A 115 7.88 -1.60 40.87
CA ILE A 115 8.86 -0.52 40.79
C ILE A 115 10.08 -1.01 40.02
N VAL A 116 10.48 -0.28 38.98
CA VAL A 116 11.70 -0.50 38.18
C VAL A 116 12.58 0.76 38.28
N PRO A 117 13.89 0.63 38.55
CA PRO A 117 14.78 1.77 38.75
C PRO A 117 15.10 2.53 37.44
N PRO A 118 15.51 3.82 37.52
CA PRO A 118 15.88 4.61 36.35
C PRO A 118 17.22 4.15 35.72
N PRO A 119 17.39 4.32 34.40
CA PRO A 119 18.63 3.95 33.69
C PRO A 119 19.79 4.93 33.93
N PRO A 120 21.05 4.49 33.74
CA PRO A 120 22.24 5.32 33.93
C PRO A 120 22.43 6.36 32.81
N HIS A 121 23.11 7.45 33.16
CA HIS A 121 23.34 8.61 32.29
C HIS A 121 24.20 8.29 31.04
N PRO A 122 23.91 8.90 29.87
CA PRO A 122 24.84 8.92 28.76
C PRO A 122 26.01 9.88 29.03
N PHE A 123 27.21 9.49 28.58
CA PHE A 123 28.42 10.32 28.66
C PHE A 123 28.33 11.55 27.73
N PRO A 124 28.89 12.71 28.13
CA PRO A 124 28.92 13.89 27.27
C PRO A 124 29.98 13.76 26.17
N VAL A 125 29.54 13.85 24.92
CA VAL A 125 30.42 14.14 23.77
C VAL A 125 30.86 15.62 23.81
N PRO A 126 32.15 15.94 23.60
CA PRO A 126 32.61 17.32 23.55
C PRO A 126 32.15 18.03 22.25
N PRO A 127 31.80 19.33 22.31
CA PRO A 127 31.35 20.06 21.14
C PRO A 127 32.49 20.41 20.18
N SER A 128 32.26 20.20 18.88
CA SER A 128 33.13 20.71 17.81
C SER A 128 33.13 22.24 17.80
N ALA A 129 34.31 22.86 17.83
CA ALA A 129 34.46 24.31 17.69
C ALA A 129 34.24 24.74 16.22
N PRO A 130 33.60 25.90 15.96
CA PRO A 130 33.49 26.44 14.61
C PRO A 130 34.84 26.98 14.11
N PHE A 131 35.25 26.57 12.92
CA PHE A 131 36.40 27.16 12.23
C PHE A 131 36.09 28.61 11.82
N THR A 132 36.82 29.56 12.41
CA THR A 132 36.90 30.95 11.92
C THR A 132 38.16 31.14 11.09
N PRO A 133 38.12 31.85 9.94
CA PRO A 133 39.31 32.11 9.14
C PRO A 133 40.19 33.18 9.82
N HIS A 134 41.39 32.80 10.24
CA HIS A 134 42.39 33.74 10.77
C HIS A 134 43.22 34.32 9.61
N PRO A 135 43.53 35.64 9.58
CA PRO A 135 44.25 36.25 8.47
C PRO A 135 45.76 35.98 8.54
N SER A 136 46.41 36.17 7.38
CA SER A 136 47.83 35.95 7.14
C SER A 136 48.74 36.71 8.13
N ARG A 137 49.67 35.96 8.75
CA ARG A 137 50.80 36.51 9.52
C ARG A 137 52.08 36.37 8.67
N PRO A 138 52.96 37.38 8.61
CA PRO A 138 54.24 37.26 7.89
C PRO A 138 55.22 36.33 8.64
N ASP A 139 55.90 35.47 7.89
CA ASP A 139 57.00 34.64 8.41
C ASP A 139 58.26 35.48 8.71
N PRO A 140 58.99 35.19 9.81
CA PRO A 140 60.33 35.71 10.01
C PRO A 140 61.36 34.98 9.11
N PRO A 141 62.49 35.63 8.75
CA PRO A 141 63.46 35.04 7.84
C PRO A 141 64.16 33.82 8.46
N ARG A 142 64.00 32.67 7.81
CA ARG A 142 64.69 31.42 8.16
C ARG A 142 66.18 31.53 7.83
N ALA A 143 67.04 31.35 8.83
CA ALA A 143 68.48 31.27 8.61
C ALA A 143 68.83 30.06 7.70
N PRO A 144 69.83 30.18 6.81
CA PRO A 144 70.26 29.07 5.97
C PRO A 144 70.82 27.93 6.84
N ILE A 145 70.41 26.71 6.51
CA ILE A 145 70.92 25.48 7.13
C ILE A 145 72.34 25.26 6.58
N PRO A 146 73.37 25.04 7.41
CA PRO A 146 74.71 24.72 6.92
C PRO A 146 74.69 23.43 6.09
N ASP A 147 75.20 23.50 4.86
CA ASP A 147 75.43 22.33 4.03
C ASP A 147 76.63 21.55 4.58
N LEU A 148 76.40 20.29 4.94
CA LEU A 148 77.38 19.41 5.58
C LEU A 148 78.05 18.43 4.61
N LEU A 149 77.84 18.62 3.29
CA LEU A 149 78.44 17.78 2.25
C LEU A 149 79.69 18.37 1.58
N ASP A 150 80.07 19.61 1.91
CA ASP A 150 81.16 20.36 1.24
C ASP A 150 82.47 20.40 2.06
N GLN A 151 82.63 19.51 3.05
CA GLN A 151 83.73 19.56 4.03
C GLN A 151 84.72 18.38 3.92
N ASP A 152 85.19 18.08 2.71
CA ASP A 152 86.33 17.18 2.48
C ASP A 152 87.30 17.75 1.42
N SER A 153 88.05 18.79 1.81
CA SER A 153 89.21 19.31 1.07
C SER A 153 90.16 20.03 2.02
N VAL A 154 90.93 19.27 2.79
CA VAL A 154 92.04 19.78 3.61
C VAL A 154 93.35 19.75 2.81
N PRO A 155 93.98 20.89 2.49
CA PRO A 155 95.32 20.91 1.90
C PRO A 155 96.36 20.71 3.01
N SER A 156 96.95 19.52 3.08
CA SER A 156 98.05 19.21 4.00
C SER A 156 99.39 19.71 3.46
N ASP A 157 99.59 21.02 3.43
CA ASP A 157 100.90 21.64 3.21
C ASP A 157 101.73 21.61 4.51
N ILE A 158 102.62 20.61 4.62
CA ILE A 158 103.71 20.60 5.60
C ILE A 158 105.01 20.30 4.86
N LEU A 159 105.86 21.33 4.72
CA LEU A 159 107.18 21.20 4.11
C LEU A 159 108.11 20.32 4.98
N GLY A 160 108.68 19.29 4.37
CA GLY A 160 109.80 18.51 4.91
C GLY A 160 110.55 17.81 3.77
N PRO A 161 111.90 17.90 3.68
CA PRO A 161 112.64 17.38 2.54
C PRO A 161 113.03 15.89 2.67
N SER A 162 113.11 15.22 1.51
CA SER A 162 113.63 13.86 1.26
C SER A 162 112.70 12.67 1.61
N PRO A 163 112.83 11.52 0.91
CA PRO A 163 113.26 11.32 -0.49
C PRO A 163 112.16 10.62 -1.32
N SER A 164 112.32 10.61 -2.64
CA SER A 164 111.36 10.03 -3.58
C SER A 164 111.26 8.49 -3.49
N PHE A 165 110.23 8.00 -2.80
CA PHE A 165 109.69 6.66 -2.99
C PHE A 165 108.30 6.78 -3.64
N PRO A 166 107.97 5.99 -4.67
CA PRO A 166 106.60 5.95 -5.18
C PRO A 166 105.67 5.42 -4.08
N ALA A 167 104.56 6.10 -3.84
CA ALA A 167 103.56 5.64 -2.88
C ALA A 167 103.09 4.23 -3.26
N PRO A 168 103.05 3.26 -2.33
CA PRO A 168 102.54 1.93 -2.64
C PRO A 168 101.09 2.04 -3.11
N PRO A 169 100.66 1.25 -4.11
CA PRO A 169 99.29 1.31 -4.62
C PRO A 169 98.31 1.07 -3.46
N PRO A 170 97.15 1.75 -3.44
CA PRO A 170 96.17 1.58 -2.38
C PRO A 170 95.80 0.10 -2.28
N ARG A 171 95.83 -0.44 -1.05
CA ARG A 171 95.56 -1.86 -0.82
C ARG A 171 94.19 -2.20 -1.43
N PRO A 172 94.06 -3.30 -2.19
CA PRO A 172 92.77 -3.66 -2.77
C PRO A 172 91.73 -3.79 -1.65
N PRO A 173 90.54 -3.19 -1.80
CA PRO A 173 89.50 -3.26 -0.78
C PRO A 173 89.12 -4.72 -0.52
N ASN A 174 88.86 -5.06 0.74
CA ASN A 174 88.57 -6.43 1.15
C ASN A 174 87.36 -6.97 0.35
N PRO A 175 87.52 -8.01 -0.51
CA PRO A 175 86.49 -8.40 -1.47
C PRO A 175 85.19 -8.86 -0.81
N GLU A 176 85.24 -9.44 0.39
CA GLU A 176 84.04 -9.84 1.13
C GLU A 176 83.22 -8.64 1.64
N LEU A 177 83.87 -7.54 1.98
CA LEU A 177 83.19 -6.31 2.40
C LEU A 177 82.48 -5.64 1.21
N VAL A 178 83.15 -5.60 0.05
CA VAL A 178 82.56 -5.11 -1.21
C VAL A 178 81.38 -6.00 -1.64
N ARG A 179 81.53 -7.34 -1.52
CA ARG A 179 80.46 -8.30 -1.82
C ARG A 179 79.25 -8.12 -0.90
N LEU A 180 79.48 -7.92 0.41
CA LEU A 180 78.40 -7.68 1.37
C LEU A 180 77.69 -6.35 1.12
N GLN A 181 78.43 -5.26 0.87
CA GLN A 181 77.87 -3.96 0.50
C GLN A 181 77.01 -4.06 -0.77
N ALA A 182 77.53 -4.72 -1.81
CA ALA A 182 76.76 -4.97 -3.04
C ALA A 182 75.48 -5.78 -2.78
N HIS A 183 75.52 -6.78 -1.90
CA HIS A 183 74.35 -7.60 -1.57
C HIS A 183 73.30 -6.82 -0.75
N VAL A 184 73.73 -5.99 0.21
CA VAL A 184 72.83 -5.10 0.97
C VAL A 184 72.22 -4.04 0.07
N HIS A 185 73.02 -3.41 -0.81
CA HIS A 185 72.52 -2.45 -1.79
C HIS A 185 71.54 -3.11 -2.77
N GLN A 186 71.85 -4.31 -3.28
CA GLN A 186 70.97 -5.07 -4.16
C GLN A 186 69.63 -5.35 -3.48
N LYS A 187 69.64 -5.83 -2.23
CA LYS A 187 68.41 -6.12 -1.49
C LYS A 187 67.62 -4.85 -1.19
N LEU A 188 68.27 -3.80 -0.68
CA LEU A 188 67.59 -2.52 -0.42
C LEU A 188 66.96 -1.95 -1.71
N THR A 189 67.66 -2.03 -2.84
CA THR A 189 67.17 -1.61 -4.15
C THR A 189 65.98 -2.47 -4.61
N SER A 190 66.01 -3.80 -4.44
CA SER A 190 64.87 -4.64 -4.82
C SER A 190 63.63 -4.40 -3.96
N GLU A 191 63.79 -4.23 -2.64
CA GLU A 191 62.68 -3.92 -1.74
C GLU A 191 62.11 -2.52 -2.00
N LEU A 192 62.95 -1.51 -2.22
CA LEU A 192 62.51 -0.16 -2.60
C LEU A 192 61.79 -0.14 -3.95
N ASN A 193 62.30 -0.85 -4.96
CA ASN A 193 61.65 -0.96 -6.26
C ASN A 193 60.29 -1.65 -6.13
N SER A 194 60.21 -2.77 -5.39
CA SER A 194 58.96 -3.49 -5.12
C SER A 194 57.93 -2.60 -4.41
N LEU A 195 58.34 -1.90 -3.35
CA LEU A 195 57.47 -0.96 -2.63
C LEU A 195 57.03 0.21 -3.51
N SER A 196 57.93 0.79 -4.31
CA SER A 196 57.59 1.88 -5.24
C SER A 196 56.58 1.43 -6.31
N GLN A 197 56.69 0.19 -6.78
CA GLN A 197 55.76 -0.39 -7.75
C GLN A 197 54.40 -0.66 -7.10
N ALA A 198 54.36 -1.20 -5.88
CA ALA A 198 53.11 -1.38 -5.12
C ALA A 198 52.40 -0.04 -4.89
N LEU A 199 53.11 0.98 -4.41
CA LEU A 199 52.56 2.33 -4.19
C LEU A 199 52.11 2.99 -5.50
N ALA A 200 52.79 2.76 -6.62
CA ALA A 200 52.37 3.27 -7.93
C ALA A 200 51.06 2.61 -8.41
N LEU A 201 50.92 1.30 -8.23
CA LEU A 201 49.69 0.56 -8.56
C LEU A 201 48.51 0.97 -7.66
N ASP A 202 48.74 1.13 -6.35
CA ASP A 202 47.72 1.61 -5.43
C ASP A 202 47.31 3.06 -5.74
N ALA A 203 48.27 3.96 -6.03
CA ALA A 203 47.97 5.32 -6.44
C ALA A 203 47.11 5.37 -7.72
N GLU A 204 47.38 4.51 -8.70
CA GLU A 204 46.60 4.44 -9.93
C GLU A 204 45.20 3.86 -9.69
N ARG A 205 45.09 2.82 -8.85
CA ARG A 205 43.80 2.28 -8.40
C ARG A 205 42.96 3.34 -7.69
N LEU A 206 43.55 4.14 -6.79
CA LEU A 206 42.85 5.22 -6.10
C LEU A 206 42.40 6.32 -7.08
N ARG A 207 43.21 6.66 -8.10
CA ARG A 207 42.80 7.60 -9.16
C ARG A 207 41.63 7.09 -9.98
N ALA A 208 41.65 5.82 -10.38
CA ALA A 208 40.53 5.20 -11.09
C ALA A 208 39.25 5.26 -10.24
N GLN A 209 39.32 4.85 -8.98
CA GLN A 209 38.17 4.94 -8.05
C GLN A 209 37.68 6.38 -7.84
N GLN A 210 38.59 7.36 -7.76
CA GLN A 210 38.22 8.77 -7.67
C GLN A 210 37.51 9.26 -8.94
N ALA A 211 37.99 8.87 -10.13
CA ALA A 211 37.34 9.20 -11.39
C ALA A 211 35.95 8.56 -11.50
N ASP A 212 35.81 7.28 -11.12
CA ASP A 212 34.53 6.56 -11.12
C ASP A 212 33.52 7.20 -10.17
N LEU A 213 33.92 7.61 -8.96
CA LEU A 213 33.05 8.29 -8.01
C LEU A 213 32.63 9.68 -8.49
N LEU A 214 33.56 10.46 -9.06
CA LEU A 214 33.27 11.77 -9.64
C LEU A 214 32.40 11.71 -10.90
N ALA A 215 32.44 10.60 -11.65
CA ALA A 215 31.53 10.34 -12.77
C ALA A 215 30.17 9.79 -12.32
N GLY A 216 30.13 9.01 -11.24
CA GLY A 216 28.91 8.43 -10.69
C GLY A 216 27.96 9.46 -10.07
N GLU A 217 28.47 10.46 -9.35
CA GLU A 217 27.64 11.51 -8.75
C GLU A 217 26.74 12.27 -9.76
N PRO A 218 27.25 12.83 -10.88
CA PRO A 218 26.41 13.48 -11.87
C PRO A 218 25.50 12.51 -12.61
N ALA A 219 25.93 11.26 -12.88
CA ALA A 219 25.09 10.26 -13.52
C ALA A 219 23.87 9.88 -12.67
N ILE A 220 24.04 9.72 -11.35
CA ILE A 220 22.93 9.46 -10.42
C ILE A 220 21.98 10.67 -10.38
N LYS A 221 22.49 11.90 -10.40
CA LYS A 221 21.64 13.12 -10.40
C LYS A 221 20.82 13.25 -11.69
N ASP A 222 21.40 12.94 -12.84
CA ASP A 222 20.69 12.94 -14.13
C ASP A 222 19.61 11.86 -14.16
N GLU A 223 19.92 10.64 -13.71
CA GLU A 223 18.93 9.56 -13.59
C GLU A 223 17.82 9.88 -12.58
N MET A 224 18.14 10.52 -11.46
CA MET A 224 17.12 11.04 -10.53
C MET A 224 16.20 12.04 -11.24
N ALA A 225 16.74 13.08 -11.87
CA ALA A 225 15.95 14.09 -12.58
C ALA A 225 15.08 13.48 -13.70
N ARG A 226 15.61 12.48 -14.41
CA ARG A 226 14.88 11.71 -15.43
C ARG A 226 13.72 10.92 -14.84
N LEU A 227 13.94 10.22 -13.72
CA LEU A 227 12.90 9.47 -13.02
C LEU A 227 11.82 10.38 -12.43
N GLU A 228 12.19 11.57 -11.94
CA GLU A 228 11.24 12.58 -11.50
C GLU A 228 10.36 13.09 -12.65
N ALA A 229 10.95 13.40 -13.81
CA ALA A 229 10.19 13.79 -15.00
C ALA A 229 9.25 12.67 -15.48
N VAL A 230 9.70 11.41 -15.49
CA VAL A 230 8.85 10.25 -15.85
C VAL A 230 7.71 10.07 -14.85
N ARG A 231 7.98 10.15 -13.55
CA ARG A 231 6.97 10.12 -12.48
C ARG A 231 5.91 11.20 -12.73
N ASP A 232 6.32 12.44 -12.97
CA ASP A 232 5.40 13.56 -13.10
C ASP A 232 4.51 13.43 -14.35
N VAL A 233 5.04 12.95 -15.47
CA VAL A 233 4.24 12.61 -16.67
C VAL A 233 3.25 11.48 -16.39
N CYS A 234 3.69 10.39 -15.74
CA CYS A 234 2.81 9.27 -15.40
C CYS A 234 1.70 9.67 -14.42
N VAL A 235 2.01 10.52 -13.42
CA VAL A 235 1.04 11.05 -12.46
C VAL A 235 0.04 11.97 -13.18
N GLN A 236 0.49 12.91 -14.00
CA GLN A 236 -0.41 13.79 -14.77
C GLN A 236 -1.33 13.00 -15.70
N GLN A 237 -0.83 11.98 -16.40
CA GLN A 237 -1.66 11.12 -17.24
C GLN A 237 -2.66 10.30 -16.42
N ALA A 238 -2.25 9.77 -15.26
CA ALA A 238 -3.14 9.06 -14.36
C ALA A 238 -4.24 9.97 -13.79
N GLU A 239 -3.90 11.19 -13.36
CA GLU A 239 -4.84 12.20 -12.88
C GLU A 239 -5.82 12.64 -13.97
N ALA A 240 -5.34 12.85 -15.20
CA ALA A 240 -6.19 13.15 -16.35
C ALA A 240 -7.18 12.00 -16.65
N ASN A 241 -6.70 10.76 -16.68
CA ASN A 241 -7.54 9.57 -16.87
C ASN A 241 -8.58 9.43 -15.75
N ILE A 242 -8.18 9.63 -14.48
CA ILE A 242 -9.08 9.60 -13.32
C ILE A 242 -10.12 10.72 -13.39
N ALA A 243 -9.74 11.93 -13.80
CA ALA A 243 -10.67 13.04 -14.00
C ALA A 243 -11.68 12.75 -15.12
N GLU A 244 -11.24 12.10 -16.21
CA GLU A 244 -12.13 11.69 -17.30
C GLU A 244 -13.12 10.59 -16.87
N LEU A 245 -12.65 9.59 -16.11
CA LEU A 245 -13.50 8.54 -15.54
C LEU A 245 -14.51 9.11 -14.54
N ARG A 246 -14.08 10.01 -13.64
CA ARG A 246 -14.99 10.73 -12.72
C ARG A 246 -16.03 11.57 -13.45
N ARG A 247 -15.72 12.09 -14.64
CA ARG A 247 -16.69 12.82 -15.49
C ARG A 247 -17.69 11.88 -16.17
N LYS A 248 -17.28 10.65 -16.53
CA LYS A 248 -18.17 9.62 -17.08
C LYS A 248 -19.13 9.05 -16.03
N GLY A 249 -18.71 9.02 -14.76
CA GLY A 249 -19.47 8.48 -13.64
C GLY A 249 -19.22 6.99 -13.42
N ASP A 250 -19.75 6.45 -12.32
CA ASP A 250 -19.65 5.02 -12.01
C ASP A 250 -20.62 4.23 -12.93
N PRO A 251 -20.15 3.27 -13.75
CA PRO A 251 -21.03 2.45 -14.58
C PRO A 251 -21.89 1.49 -13.75
N GLU A 252 -23.04 1.10 -14.29
CA GLU A 252 -23.95 0.16 -13.62
C GLU A 252 -23.37 -1.27 -13.60
N VAL A 253 -23.68 -2.06 -12.57
CA VAL A 253 -23.11 -3.41 -12.36
C VAL A 253 -23.31 -4.31 -13.59
N ASP A 254 -24.45 -4.16 -14.27
CA ASP A 254 -24.80 -4.93 -15.46
C ASP A 254 -24.00 -4.51 -16.70
N GLU A 255 -23.45 -3.29 -16.73
CA GLU A 255 -22.54 -2.80 -17.79
C GLU A 255 -21.09 -3.25 -17.57
N LEU A 256 -20.67 -3.52 -16.32
CA LEU A 256 -19.33 -4.04 -16.03
C LEU A 256 -19.15 -5.49 -16.50
N VAL A 257 -20.22 -6.30 -16.50
CA VAL A 257 -20.16 -7.75 -16.73
C VAL A 257 -20.94 -8.14 -17.99
N CYS A 258 -20.53 -7.58 -19.12
CA CYS A 258 -21.02 -7.96 -20.44
C CYS A 258 -20.34 -9.24 -20.96
N ALA A 259 -21.08 -10.06 -21.71
CA ALA A 259 -20.51 -11.12 -22.52
C ALA A 259 -19.70 -10.59 -23.71
N THR A 260 -18.79 -11.42 -24.24
CA THR A 260 -17.83 -11.10 -25.31
C THR A 260 -18.44 -10.70 -26.66
N SER A 261 -19.75 -10.90 -26.86
CA SER A 261 -20.47 -10.49 -28.06
C SER A 261 -21.89 -10.06 -27.71
N ILE A 262 -22.45 -9.13 -28.50
CA ILE A 262 -23.81 -8.63 -28.38
C ILE A 262 -24.83 -9.79 -28.39
N VAL A 263 -24.60 -10.82 -29.21
CA VAL A 263 -25.46 -12.01 -29.30
C VAL A 263 -25.42 -12.85 -28.02
N HIS A 264 -24.27 -12.92 -27.35
CA HIS A 264 -24.16 -13.62 -26.06
C HIS A 264 -24.82 -12.84 -24.92
N ASN A 265 -24.78 -11.50 -24.94
CA ASN A 265 -25.56 -10.68 -23.99
C ASN A 265 -27.07 -10.89 -24.19
N GLN A 266 -27.53 -10.92 -25.44
CA GLN A 266 -28.91 -11.26 -25.77
C GLN A 266 -29.30 -12.66 -25.28
N LEU A 267 -28.41 -13.66 -25.44
CA LEU A 267 -28.63 -15.02 -24.96
C LEU A 267 -28.77 -15.09 -23.44
N ILE A 268 -27.91 -14.39 -22.69
CA ILE A 268 -27.99 -14.32 -21.22
C ILE A 268 -29.35 -13.75 -20.78
N ASN A 269 -29.78 -12.62 -21.38
CA ASN A 269 -31.05 -11.98 -21.05
C ASN A 269 -32.25 -12.89 -21.36
N LEU A 270 -32.24 -13.59 -22.50
CA LEU A 270 -33.31 -14.51 -22.87
C LEU A 270 -33.42 -15.71 -21.90
N ILE A 271 -32.27 -16.24 -21.44
CA ILE A 271 -32.24 -17.31 -20.44
C ILE A 271 -32.73 -16.80 -19.08
N ALA A 272 -32.32 -15.59 -18.67
CA ALA A 272 -32.79 -14.97 -17.43
C ALA A 272 -34.32 -14.76 -17.46
N ASP A 273 -34.87 -14.24 -18.56
CA ASP A 273 -36.30 -14.06 -18.76
C ASP A 273 -37.08 -15.39 -18.77
N ASP A 274 -36.53 -16.46 -19.36
CA ASP A 274 -37.17 -17.78 -19.39
C ASP A 274 -37.34 -18.34 -17.97
N ASN A 275 -36.28 -18.27 -17.15
CA ASN A 275 -36.33 -18.68 -15.74
C ASN A 275 -37.27 -17.77 -14.93
N ALA A 276 -37.25 -16.45 -15.16
CA ALA A 276 -38.13 -15.50 -14.49
C ALA A 276 -39.62 -15.75 -14.79
N ILE A 277 -39.95 -16.24 -16.00
CA ILE A 277 -41.30 -16.69 -16.34
C ILE A 277 -41.69 -17.95 -15.56
N GLU A 278 -40.80 -18.94 -15.45
CA GLU A 278 -41.08 -20.16 -14.67
C GLU A 278 -41.37 -19.83 -13.19
N ASP A 279 -40.54 -18.99 -12.57
CA ASP A 279 -40.76 -18.48 -11.21
C ASP A 279 -42.09 -17.71 -11.08
N THR A 280 -42.41 -16.88 -12.07
CA THR A 280 -43.67 -16.12 -12.09
C THR A 280 -44.88 -17.05 -12.17
N ILE A 281 -44.87 -18.06 -13.04
CA ILE A 281 -45.94 -19.06 -13.18
C ILE A 281 -46.05 -19.89 -11.89
N TYR A 282 -44.94 -20.28 -11.26
CA TYR A 282 -44.92 -20.96 -9.98
C TYR A 282 -45.61 -20.13 -8.88
N HIS A 283 -45.27 -18.85 -8.78
CA HIS A 283 -45.88 -17.94 -7.80
C HIS A 283 -47.36 -17.63 -8.09
N LEU A 284 -47.76 -17.56 -9.36
CA LEU A 284 -49.17 -17.45 -9.76
C LEU A 284 -49.97 -18.71 -9.36
N HIS A 285 -49.43 -19.90 -9.60
CA HIS A 285 -50.06 -21.16 -9.17
C HIS A 285 -50.19 -21.22 -7.63
N ARG A 286 -49.16 -20.78 -6.90
CA ARG A 286 -49.22 -20.65 -5.43
C ARG A 286 -50.26 -19.62 -4.97
N ALA A 287 -50.46 -18.53 -5.72
CA ALA A 287 -51.48 -17.51 -5.41
C ALA A 287 -52.91 -18.02 -5.65
N LEU A 288 -53.13 -18.84 -6.68
CA LEU A 288 -54.40 -19.52 -6.95
C LEU A 288 -54.75 -20.49 -5.81
N ASN A 289 -53.81 -21.35 -5.41
CA ASN A 289 -54.00 -22.30 -4.30
C ASN A 289 -54.20 -21.61 -2.94
N ALA A 290 -53.74 -20.36 -2.79
CA ALA A 290 -53.99 -19.52 -1.63
C ALA A 290 -55.29 -18.68 -1.72
N GLY A 291 -56.10 -18.86 -2.78
CA GLY A 291 -57.35 -18.13 -2.99
C GLY A 291 -57.20 -16.62 -3.23
N ARG A 292 -56.00 -16.16 -3.63
CA ARG A 292 -55.72 -14.72 -3.86
C ARG A 292 -56.00 -14.26 -5.29
N ILE A 293 -56.15 -15.20 -6.22
CA ILE A 293 -56.52 -14.95 -7.62
C ILE A 293 -57.55 -15.99 -8.06
N ASP A 294 -58.47 -15.59 -8.93
CA ASP A 294 -59.45 -16.49 -9.52
C ASP A 294 -58.83 -17.36 -10.61
N LEU A 295 -59.40 -18.55 -10.83
CA LEU A 295 -58.94 -19.49 -11.85
C LEU A 295 -58.90 -18.86 -13.25
N GLU A 296 -59.90 -18.07 -13.62
CA GLU A 296 -59.95 -17.42 -14.93
C GLU A 296 -58.82 -16.40 -15.12
N ARG A 297 -58.44 -15.69 -14.04
CA ARG A 297 -57.33 -14.73 -14.04
C ARG A 297 -55.98 -15.44 -14.10
N PHE A 298 -55.83 -16.55 -13.38
CA PHE A 298 -54.66 -17.43 -13.47
C PHE A 298 -54.48 -17.96 -14.91
N LEU A 299 -55.51 -18.56 -15.49
CA LEU A 299 -55.43 -19.17 -16.83
C LEU A 299 -55.10 -18.13 -17.91
N ARG A 300 -55.66 -16.91 -17.84
CA ARG A 300 -55.29 -15.81 -18.75
C ARG A 300 -53.82 -15.39 -18.58
N ALA A 301 -53.35 -15.20 -17.35
CA ALA A 301 -51.96 -14.77 -17.10
C ALA A 301 -50.94 -15.83 -17.51
N THR A 302 -51.13 -17.08 -17.08
CA THR A 302 -50.24 -18.21 -17.41
C THR A 302 -50.17 -18.46 -18.91
N ARG A 303 -51.27 -18.27 -19.65
CA ARG A 303 -51.27 -18.40 -21.11
C ARG A 303 -50.39 -17.34 -21.79
N VAL A 304 -50.52 -16.06 -21.42
CA VAL A 304 -49.71 -14.98 -22.00
C VAL A 304 -48.22 -15.20 -21.68
N LEU A 305 -47.91 -15.57 -20.43
CA LEU A 305 -46.55 -15.90 -20.01
C LEU A 305 -45.97 -17.09 -20.79
N ALA A 306 -46.75 -18.14 -21.05
CA ALA A 306 -46.32 -19.29 -21.83
C ALA A 306 -46.14 -18.97 -23.33
N GLU A 307 -46.99 -18.11 -23.90
CA GLU A 307 -46.83 -17.60 -25.28
C GLU A 307 -45.53 -16.76 -25.41
N GLU A 308 -45.21 -15.93 -24.42
CA GLU A 308 -43.91 -15.25 -24.34
C GLU A 308 -42.73 -16.22 -24.14
N GLN A 309 -42.87 -17.20 -23.25
CA GLN A 309 -41.84 -18.20 -22.95
C GLN A 309 -41.44 -18.97 -24.20
N PHE A 310 -42.43 -19.42 -24.98
CA PHE A 310 -42.22 -20.10 -26.24
C PHE A 310 -41.38 -19.26 -27.22
N MET A 311 -41.70 -17.97 -27.35
CA MET A 311 -40.96 -17.06 -28.24
C MET A 311 -39.50 -16.87 -27.78
N LYS A 312 -39.26 -16.76 -26.46
CA LYS A 312 -37.92 -16.64 -25.89
C LYS A 312 -37.11 -17.93 -26.11
N ARG A 313 -37.69 -19.12 -25.85
CA ARG A 313 -37.05 -20.42 -26.10
C ARG A 313 -36.72 -20.66 -27.56
N ALA A 314 -37.64 -20.36 -28.48
CA ALA A 314 -37.39 -20.46 -29.92
C ALA A 314 -36.23 -19.54 -30.39
N LEU A 315 -36.10 -18.35 -29.77
CA LEU A 315 -34.98 -17.44 -30.06
C LEU A 315 -33.65 -17.93 -29.46
N ILE A 316 -33.66 -18.51 -28.25
CA ILE A 316 -32.49 -19.17 -27.64
C ILE A 316 -31.97 -20.28 -28.55
N GLU A 317 -32.84 -21.20 -28.99
CA GLU A 317 -32.49 -22.30 -29.89
C GLU A 317 -31.93 -21.79 -31.22
N LYS A 318 -32.55 -20.76 -31.81
CA LYS A 318 -32.05 -20.12 -33.03
C LYS A 318 -30.66 -19.51 -32.84
N ILE A 319 -30.41 -18.84 -31.71
CA ILE A 319 -29.09 -18.28 -31.39
C ILE A 319 -28.07 -19.40 -31.24
N GLN A 320 -28.34 -20.42 -30.43
CA GLN A 320 -27.44 -21.57 -30.20
C GLN A 320 -27.08 -22.29 -31.50
N ASN A 321 -28.06 -22.54 -32.38
CA ASN A 321 -27.82 -23.12 -33.69
C ASN A 321 -26.96 -22.21 -34.58
N SER A 322 -27.20 -20.90 -34.57
CA SER A 322 -26.41 -19.94 -35.37
C SER A 322 -24.96 -19.82 -34.89
N VAL A 323 -24.73 -19.79 -33.57
CA VAL A 323 -23.40 -19.70 -32.96
C VAL A 323 -22.62 -21.00 -33.18
N SER A 324 -23.27 -22.15 -33.05
CA SER A 324 -22.64 -23.47 -33.34
C SER A 324 -22.30 -23.66 -34.83
N THR A 325 -22.96 -22.91 -35.72
CA THR A 325 -22.71 -22.94 -37.17
C THR A 325 -21.58 -21.99 -37.59
N MET A 326 -21.21 -21.01 -36.76
CA MET A 326 -20.04 -20.17 -37.03
C MET A 326 -18.76 -20.93 -36.63
N PRO A 327 -17.84 -21.24 -37.57
CA PRO A 327 -16.56 -21.82 -37.20
C PRO A 327 -15.79 -20.81 -36.32
N SER A 328 -14.97 -21.32 -35.39
CA SER A 328 -14.16 -20.55 -34.43
C SER A 328 -12.98 -19.79 -35.06
N SER A 329 -13.17 -19.27 -36.27
CA SER A 329 -12.18 -18.59 -37.11
C SER A 329 -12.29 -17.07 -37.01
N SER A 330 -11.98 -16.51 -35.83
CA SER A 330 -11.46 -15.13 -35.62
C SER A 330 -11.56 -14.76 -34.12
N ILE A 331 -10.79 -15.45 -33.28
CA ILE A 331 -10.35 -14.90 -31.99
C ILE A 331 -8.82 -15.04 -31.96
N ALA A 332 -8.18 -14.30 -32.86
CA ALA A 332 -6.80 -13.87 -32.68
C ALA A 332 -6.88 -12.45 -32.08
N PRO A 333 -6.24 -12.16 -30.95
CA PRO A 333 -6.08 -10.78 -30.52
C PRO A 333 -5.14 -10.05 -31.50
N ASP A 334 -5.53 -8.88 -31.99
CA ASP A 334 -4.71 -8.01 -32.88
C ASP A 334 -3.52 -7.34 -32.14
N TRP A 335 -2.90 -8.05 -31.19
CA TRP A 335 -1.63 -7.70 -30.58
C TRP A 335 -0.79 -8.97 -30.36
N ALA A 336 0.09 -9.25 -31.32
CA ALA A 336 1.16 -10.25 -31.23
C ALA A 336 2.29 -9.86 -32.20
#